data_AF-A0AA51RDS9-F1
#
_entry.id   AF-A0AA51RDS9-F1
#
_cell.length_a   1.000
_cell.length_b   1.000
_cell.length_c   1.000
_cell.angle_alpha   90.00
_cell.angle_beta   90.00
_cell.angle_gamma   90.00
#
_symmetry.space_group_name_H-M   'P 1'
#
loop_
_entity.id
_entity.type
_entity.pdbx_description
1 polymer ?
#
loop_
_entity_poly.entity_id
_entity_poly.type
_entity_poly.pdbx_seq_one_letter_code
_entity_poly.pdbx_strand_id
1 'polypeptide(L)'
;MKKRITTVLLGFLFVFSFTAVAQSNRAQSARFPAKKSDVQKVKERTLLVALTGSPGVDESLKKVIPQIWDFSETEFVAADNIASVMDGNKKEYAVLSSNIITIKQAATIGSPVSEYLRFAIRLAEKYQKRKSIYYQDVIINQKDDNIYLEPREVYVGIYKILNHYEAKLENEKLMDAFVKNAGKLEKRTLLIQKDLLDKGITKSKIAEIYPYPFELVEPAKIDKAVMDQDEKYAFVHLVPVGTATNMMMHEIYDCKDGQILTSGEANNGAFDRYSNLINKDHLKAYVKNYDRLNRWAEKRK
;
A
#
# COMPACT_ATOMS: atom_id res chain seq x y z
N MET A 1 15.17 -2.18 62.89
CA MET A 1 14.78 -3.26 61.95
C MET A 1 14.76 -2.70 60.52
N LYS A 2 15.73 -3.11 59.69
CA LYS A 2 15.84 -2.70 58.28
C LYS A 2 14.85 -3.51 57.42
N LYS A 3 13.80 -2.89 56.90
CA LYS A 3 12.97 -3.49 55.85
C LYS A 3 13.64 -3.26 54.50
N ARG A 4 14.16 -4.32 53.90
CA ARG A 4 14.57 -4.36 52.49
C ARG A 4 13.30 -4.37 51.64
N ILE A 5 13.06 -3.31 50.88
CA ILE A 5 12.09 -3.32 49.78
C ILE A 5 12.86 -3.79 48.55
N THR A 6 12.62 -5.03 48.15
CA THR A 6 13.17 -5.62 46.95
C THR A 6 12.42 -5.04 45.75
N THR A 7 13.07 -4.14 45.01
CA THR A 7 12.59 -3.65 43.72
C THR A 7 12.61 -4.80 42.72
N VAL A 8 11.47 -5.44 42.49
CA VAL A 8 11.20 -6.30 41.32
C VAL A 8 10.25 -5.53 40.44
N LEU A 9 10.80 -4.71 39.55
CA LEU A 9 10.01 -3.95 38.58
C LEU A 9 10.86 -3.66 37.35
N LEU A 10 11.17 -4.70 36.57
CA LEU A 10 11.71 -4.54 35.21
C LEU A 10 11.47 -5.83 34.42
N GLY A 11 10.24 -6.06 34.00
CA GLY A 11 9.89 -7.26 33.23
C GLY A 11 8.59 -7.16 32.43
N PHE A 12 8.04 -5.97 32.28
CA PHE A 12 6.83 -5.74 31.48
C PHE A 12 6.96 -4.36 30.85
N LEU A 13 7.41 -4.31 29.60
CA LEU A 13 7.10 -3.30 28.58
C LEU A 13 8.15 -3.46 27.47
N PHE A 14 7.81 -4.14 26.38
CA PHE A 14 8.30 -3.84 25.01
C PHE A 14 7.76 -4.85 23.97
N VAL A 15 6.51 -5.30 24.09
CA VAL A 15 5.85 -6.18 23.09
C VAL A 15 4.85 -5.43 22.18
N PHE A 16 4.68 -4.11 22.36
CA PHE A 16 3.52 -3.39 21.79
C PHE A 16 3.68 -2.76 20.40
N SER A 17 4.81 -2.87 19.69
CA SER A 17 4.98 -2.23 18.38
C SER A 17 5.22 -3.19 17.20
N PHE A 18 4.86 -4.46 17.36
CA PHE A 18 4.79 -5.44 16.25
C PHE A 18 3.39 -5.61 15.68
N THR A 19 2.38 -5.11 16.39
CA THR A 19 0.99 -5.30 16.02
C THR A 19 0.67 -4.54 14.75
N ALA A 20 0.89 -3.24 14.63
CA ALA A 20 0.14 -2.46 13.65
C ALA A 20 0.51 -2.69 12.16
N VAL A 21 1.78 -2.72 11.72
CA VAL A 21 2.12 -3.03 10.29
C VAL A 21 1.75 -4.46 9.88
N ALA A 22 2.04 -5.42 10.75
CA ALA A 22 1.67 -6.81 10.51
C ALA A 22 0.16 -7.03 10.68
N GLN A 23 -0.53 -6.23 11.50
CA GLN A 23 -1.99 -6.26 11.72
C GLN A 23 -2.76 -5.52 10.64
N SER A 24 -2.24 -4.47 10.00
CA SER A 24 -2.96 -3.77 8.92
C SER A 24 -2.98 -4.65 7.68
N ASN A 25 -1.79 -5.12 7.28
CA ASN A 25 -1.64 -6.08 6.21
C ASN A 25 -2.25 -7.44 6.60
N ARG A 26 -2.17 -7.93 7.86
CA ARG A 26 -2.98 -9.10 8.30
C ARG A 26 -4.47 -8.79 8.32
N ALA A 27 -4.95 -7.63 8.70
CA ALA A 27 -6.39 -7.41 8.85
C ALA A 27 -7.07 -7.43 7.47
N GLN A 28 -6.44 -6.87 6.45
CA GLN A 28 -6.90 -7.01 5.07
C GLN A 28 -6.63 -8.42 4.52
N SER A 29 -5.39 -8.92 4.59
CA SER A 29 -5.05 -10.25 4.03
C SER A 29 -5.59 -11.45 4.80
N ALA A 30 -5.94 -11.33 6.07
CA ALA A 30 -6.57 -12.39 6.86
C ALA A 30 -8.10 -12.37 6.74
N ARG A 31 -8.71 -11.24 6.38
CA ARG A 31 -10.14 -11.21 6.03
C ARG A 31 -10.39 -11.86 4.67
N PHE A 32 -9.47 -11.73 3.72
CA PHE A 32 -9.59 -12.36 2.40
C PHE A 32 -8.22 -12.82 1.85
N PRO A 33 -7.60 -13.87 2.42
CA PRO A 33 -6.37 -14.39 1.87
C PRO A 33 -6.67 -15.01 0.51
N ALA A 34 -6.02 -14.50 -0.55
CA ALA A 34 -6.09 -15.12 -1.85
C ALA A 34 -5.65 -16.58 -1.74
N LYS A 35 -6.45 -17.51 -2.27
CA LYS A 35 -6.07 -18.92 -2.34
C LYS A 35 -5.05 -19.07 -3.45
N LYS A 36 -3.98 -19.84 -3.22
CA LYS A 36 -2.97 -20.15 -4.25
C LYS A 36 -3.58 -20.64 -5.57
N SER A 37 -4.61 -21.49 -5.49
CA SER A 37 -5.33 -21.98 -6.68
C SER A 37 -6.17 -20.94 -7.40
N ASP A 38 -6.68 -19.91 -6.71
CA ASP A 38 -7.38 -18.80 -7.36
C ASP A 38 -6.36 -17.85 -8.01
N VAL A 39 -5.20 -17.61 -7.38
CA VAL A 39 -4.09 -16.83 -7.95
C VAL A 39 -3.54 -17.48 -9.22
N GLN A 40 -3.32 -18.80 -9.20
CA GLN A 40 -2.86 -19.55 -10.38
C GLN A 40 -3.82 -19.38 -11.57
N LYS A 41 -5.13 -19.38 -11.33
CA LYS A 41 -6.12 -19.12 -12.38
C LYS A 41 -6.05 -17.70 -12.92
N VAL A 42 -5.71 -16.69 -12.12
CA VAL A 42 -5.51 -15.33 -12.65
C VAL A 42 -4.31 -15.30 -13.58
N LYS A 43 -3.24 -16.03 -13.26
CA LYS A 43 -2.03 -16.13 -14.09
C LYS A 43 -2.31 -16.77 -15.46
N GLU A 44 -3.23 -17.71 -15.49
CA GLU A 44 -3.61 -18.49 -16.69
C GLU A 44 -4.68 -17.81 -17.56
N ARG A 45 -5.20 -16.65 -17.14
CA ARG A 45 -6.38 -16.02 -17.75
C ARG A 45 -6.12 -14.58 -18.13
N THR A 46 -6.73 -14.15 -19.22
CA THR A 46 -6.72 -12.73 -19.62
C THR A 46 -7.39 -11.89 -18.54
N LEU A 47 -6.71 -10.83 -18.11
CA LEU A 47 -7.23 -9.86 -17.17
C LEU A 47 -8.04 -8.80 -17.92
N LEU A 48 -9.36 -8.83 -17.74
CA LEU A 48 -10.24 -7.74 -18.16
C LEU A 48 -10.16 -6.61 -17.13
N VAL A 49 -9.64 -5.46 -17.55
CA VAL A 49 -9.62 -4.23 -16.76
C VAL A 49 -10.89 -3.45 -17.04
N ALA A 50 -11.80 -3.39 -16.06
CA ALA A 50 -13.04 -2.65 -16.17
C ALA A 50 -12.80 -1.14 -16.04
N LEU A 51 -12.97 -0.42 -17.15
CA LEU A 51 -12.92 1.03 -17.21
C LEU A 51 -14.17 1.62 -16.55
N THR A 52 -13.95 2.62 -15.72
CA THR A 52 -14.94 3.23 -14.82
C THR A 52 -15.88 4.20 -15.51
N GLY A 53 -15.53 4.69 -16.71
CA GLY A 53 -16.21 5.79 -17.38
C GLY A 53 -15.74 7.17 -16.88
N SER A 54 -14.86 7.22 -15.87
CA SER A 54 -14.19 8.45 -15.45
C SER A 54 -12.88 8.61 -16.24
N PRO A 55 -12.75 9.64 -17.10
CA PRO A 55 -11.58 9.79 -17.96
C PRO A 55 -10.26 9.82 -17.17
N GLY A 56 -10.20 10.56 -16.06
CA GLY A 56 -8.97 10.68 -15.26
C GLY A 56 -8.54 9.37 -14.58
N VAL A 57 -9.49 8.51 -14.20
CA VAL A 57 -9.18 7.17 -13.66
C VAL A 57 -8.78 6.23 -14.80
N ASP A 58 -9.54 6.23 -15.88
CA ASP A 58 -9.37 5.30 -17.00
C ASP A 58 -8.07 5.54 -17.76
N GLU A 59 -7.65 6.80 -17.92
CA GLU A 59 -6.35 7.18 -18.49
C GLU A 59 -5.20 6.65 -17.63
N SER A 60 -5.27 6.81 -16.30
CA SER A 60 -4.25 6.30 -15.41
C SER A 60 -4.17 4.77 -15.40
N LEU A 61 -5.32 4.07 -15.45
CA LEU A 61 -5.35 2.62 -15.59
C LEU A 61 -4.68 2.16 -16.89
N LYS A 62 -5.07 2.75 -18.03
CA LYS A 62 -4.51 2.44 -19.35
C LYS A 62 -3.03 2.76 -19.45
N LYS A 63 -2.56 3.80 -18.74
CA LYS A 63 -1.16 4.19 -18.72
C LYS A 63 -0.30 3.22 -17.91
N VAL A 64 -0.76 2.85 -16.71
CA VAL A 64 0.08 2.16 -15.71
C VAL A 64 0.02 0.64 -15.87
N ILE A 65 -1.17 0.05 -16.04
CA ILE A 65 -1.33 -1.40 -16.04
C ILE A 65 -0.44 -2.10 -17.09
N PRO A 66 -0.35 -1.63 -18.36
CA PRO A 66 0.46 -2.31 -19.36
C PRO A 66 1.98 -2.31 -19.05
N GLN A 67 2.42 -1.45 -18.14
CA GLN A 67 3.83 -1.35 -17.77
C GLN A 67 4.20 -2.27 -16.62
N ILE A 68 3.25 -2.58 -15.73
CA ILE A 68 3.53 -3.27 -14.47
C ILE A 68 2.83 -4.61 -14.33
N TRP A 69 1.75 -4.86 -15.09
CA TRP A 69 1.05 -6.13 -15.07
C TRP A 69 1.68 -7.11 -16.06
N ASP A 70 2.55 -7.96 -15.56
CA ASP A 70 3.22 -9.04 -16.30
C ASP A 70 2.64 -10.43 -15.99
N PHE A 71 1.57 -10.48 -15.20
CA PHE A 71 1.02 -11.72 -14.65
C PHE A 71 0.21 -12.52 -15.67
N SER A 72 -0.45 -11.84 -16.60
CA SER A 72 -1.24 -12.42 -17.70
C SER A 72 -1.54 -11.36 -18.77
N GLU A 73 -2.10 -11.76 -19.91
CA GLU A 73 -2.58 -10.83 -20.94
C GLU A 73 -3.64 -9.87 -20.38
N THR A 74 -3.75 -8.66 -20.94
CA THR A 74 -4.68 -7.63 -20.47
C THR A 74 -5.55 -7.08 -21.57
N GLU A 75 -6.82 -6.80 -21.25
CA GLU A 75 -7.76 -6.11 -22.12
C GLU A 75 -8.53 -5.03 -21.34
N PHE A 76 -8.70 -3.86 -21.94
CA PHE A 76 -9.46 -2.76 -21.32
C PHE A 76 -10.87 -2.74 -21.88
N VAL A 77 -11.87 -2.90 -21.01
CA VAL A 77 -13.27 -3.02 -21.39
C VAL A 77 -14.10 -2.04 -20.58
N ALA A 78 -15.04 -1.34 -21.21
CA ALA A 78 -15.99 -0.50 -20.48
C ALA A 78 -16.77 -1.33 -19.44
N ALA A 79 -16.96 -0.82 -18.22
CA ALA A 79 -17.54 -1.59 -17.12
C ALA A 79 -18.93 -2.17 -17.42
N ASP A 80 -19.74 -1.47 -18.22
CA ASP A 80 -21.06 -1.91 -18.69
C ASP A 80 -21.00 -3.08 -19.69
N ASN A 81 -19.89 -3.23 -20.41
CA ASN A 81 -19.67 -4.29 -21.40
C ASN A 81 -18.98 -5.54 -20.85
N ILE A 82 -18.45 -5.50 -19.61
CA ILE A 82 -17.74 -6.62 -18.99
C ILE A 82 -18.58 -7.91 -18.99
N ALA A 83 -19.88 -7.81 -18.67
CA ALA A 83 -20.76 -8.97 -18.62
C ALA A 83 -20.90 -9.66 -19.99
N SER A 84 -21.00 -8.88 -21.06
CA SER A 84 -21.13 -9.38 -22.43
C SER A 84 -19.84 -10.03 -22.92
N VAL A 85 -18.67 -9.46 -22.62
CA VAL A 85 -17.37 -10.05 -22.98
C VAL A 85 -17.17 -11.41 -22.33
N MET A 86 -17.62 -11.58 -21.08
CA MET A 86 -17.48 -12.84 -20.36
C MET A 86 -18.55 -13.88 -20.71
N ASP A 87 -19.56 -13.55 -21.52
CA ASP A 87 -20.65 -14.49 -21.80
C ASP A 87 -20.15 -15.70 -22.61
N GLY A 88 -20.56 -16.90 -22.21
CA GLY A 88 -19.99 -18.15 -22.72
C GLY A 88 -18.54 -18.48 -22.27
N ASN A 89 -17.71 -17.47 -21.94
CA ASN A 89 -16.26 -17.63 -21.80
C ASN A 89 -15.71 -17.31 -20.39
N LYS A 90 -16.54 -17.41 -19.33
CA LYS A 90 -16.15 -17.06 -17.94
C LYS A 90 -14.90 -17.76 -17.39
N LYS A 91 -14.43 -18.86 -17.98
CA LYS A 91 -13.21 -19.56 -17.53
C LYS A 91 -11.92 -19.00 -18.15
N GLU A 92 -12.03 -18.15 -19.16
CA GLU A 92 -10.90 -17.53 -19.86
C GLU A 92 -10.45 -16.23 -19.20
N TYR A 93 -11.31 -15.66 -18.34
CA TYR A 93 -11.12 -14.31 -17.82
C TYR A 93 -10.97 -14.23 -16.29
N ALA A 94 -10.13 -13.29 -15.87
CA ALA A 94 -10.18 -12.63 -14.58
C ALA A 94 -10.60 -11.17 -14.80
N VAL A 95 -11.12 -10.50 -13.78
CA VAL A 95 -11.58 -9.11 -13.87
C VAL A 95 -10.93 -8.28 -12.79
N LEU A 96 -10.24 -7.21 -13.18
CA LEU A 96 -9.89 -6.09 -12.32
C LEU A 96 -11.00 -5.05 -12.41
N SER A 97 -11.73 -4.84 -11.32
CA SER A 97 -12.72 -3.77 -11.22
C SER A 97 -12.29 -2.70 -10.23
N SER A 98 -12.66 -1.46 -10.52
CA SER A 98 -12.44 -0.31 -9.64
C SER A 98 -13.79 0.18 -9.10
N ASN A 99 -13.93 0.32 -7.78
CA ASN A 99 -15.18 0.79 -7.16
C ASN A 99 -14.87 1.83 -6.10
N ILE A 100 -15.65 2.91 -6.04
CA ILE A 100 -15.52 3.91 -4.99
C ILE A 100 -16.10 3.33 -3.69
N ILE A 101 -15.36 3.48 -2.61
CA ILE A 101 -15.75 3.06 -1.27
C ILE A 101 -15.81 4.31 -0.40
N THR A 102 -17.01 4.69 0.03
CA THR A 102 -17.23 5.80 0.97
C THR A 102 -17.17 5.29 2.41
N ILE A 103 -16.26 5.84 3.23
CA ILE A 103 -16.17 5.55 4.67
C ILE A 103 -17.00 6.59 5.43
N LYS A 104 -18.26 6.25 5.71
CA LYS A 104 -19.21 7.14 6.40
C LYS A 104 -18.68 7.69 7.74
N GLN A 105 -17.95 6.86 8.49
CA GLN A 105 -17.38 7.26 9.77
C GLN A 105 -16.26 8.32 9.62
N ALA A 106 -15.53 8.31 8.50
CA ALA A 106 -14.49 9.29 8.21
C ALA A 106 -15.09 10.70 8.08
N ALA A 107 -16.24 10.83 7.41
CA ALA A 107 -16.96 12.09 7.28
C ALA A 107 -17.42 12.64 8.64
N THR A 108 -17.85 11.76 9.56
CA THR A 108 -18.32 12.20 10.90
C THR A 108 -17.20 12.72 11.81
N ILE A 109 -15.94 12.40 11.53
CA ILE A 109 -14.77 12.83 12.33
C ILE A 109 -13.93 13.90 11.64
N GLY A 110 -14.41 14.49 10.53
CA GLY A 110 -13.70 15.54 9.81
C GLY A 110 -12.45 15.05 9.07
N SER A 111 -12.46 13.80 8.60
CA SER A 111 -11.39 13.24 7.80
C SER A 111 -11.14 14.04 6.51
N PRO A 112 -9.88 14.23 6.09
CA PRO A 112 -9.55 14.75 4.76
C PRO A 112 -9.85 13.75 3.61
N VAL A 113 -10.04 12.47 3.91
CA VAL A 113 -10.34 11.41 2.92
C VAL A 113 -11.57 10.62 3.39
N SER A 114 -12.69 10.82 2.72
CA SER A 114 -13.93 10.07 2.96
C SER A 114 -14.16 8.96 1.93
N GLU A 115 -13.38 8.95 0.84
CA GLU A 115 -13.57 8.05 -0.28
C GLU A 115 -12.25 7.46 -0.77
N TYR A 116 -12.29 6.19 -1.15
CA TYR A 116 -11.17 5.45 -1.71
C TYR A 116 -11.59 4.76 -3.00
N LEU A 117 -10.64 4.47 -3.88
CA LEU A 117 -10.88 3.55 -4.98
C LEU A 117 -10.39 2.17 -4.58
N ARG A 118 -11.28 1.18 -4.67
CA ARG A 118 -10.95 -0.22 -4.46
C ARG A 118 -10.68 -0.91 -5.77
N PHE A 119 -9.43 -1.33 -5.97
CA PHE A 119 -9.08 -2.33 -6.95
C PHE A 119 -9.44 -3.72 -6.44
N ALA A 120 -10.24 -4.46 -7.18
CA ALA A 120 -10.67 -5.79 -6.81
C ALA A 120 -10.48 -6.76 -7.98
N ILE A 121 -9.68 -7.81 -7.77
CA ILE A 121 -9.52 -8.91 -8.72
C ILE A 121 -10.54 -10.00 -8.41
N ARG A 122 -11.26 -10.46 -9.44
CA ARG A 122 -12.25 -11.55 -9.37
C ARG A 122 -12.02 -12.54 -10.50
N LEU A 123 -12.32 -13.80 -10.26
CA LEU A 123 -12.53 -14.75 -11.36
C LEU A 123 -13.88 -14.45 -11.99
N ALA A 124 -13.98 -14.47 -13.33
CA ALA A 124 -15.21 -14.12 -14.04
C ALA A 124 -16.42 -14.99 -13.62
N GLU A 125 -16.22 -16.29 -13.34
CA GLU A 125 -17.28 -17.17 -12.83
C GLU A 125 -17.76 -16.83 -11.41
N LYS A 126 -17.02 -15.98 -10.67
CA LYS A 126 -17.36 -15.49 -9.33
C LYS A 126 -17.75 -14.01 -9.34
N TYR A 127 -17.75 -13.34 -10.50
CA TYR A 127 -17.90 -11.89 -10.59
C TYR A 127 -19.19 -11.37 -9.95
N GLN A 128 -20.34 -11.96 -10.29
CA GLN A 128 -21.65 -11.56 -9.75
C GLN A 128 -21.79 -11.77 -8.23
N LYS A 129 -21.00 -12.69 -7.64
CA LYS A 129 -21.02 -12.95 -6.19
C LYS A 129 -20.28 -11.88 -5.38
N ARG A 130 -19.70 -10.87 -6.05
CA ARG A 130 -18.89 -9.80 -5.46
C ARG A 130 -17.74 -10.33 -4.58
N LYS A 131 -17.30 -11.57 -4.82
CA LYS A 131 -16.25 -12.23 -4.04
C LYS A 131 -14.90 -11.99 -4.70
N SER A 132 -14.19 -11.00 -4.19
CA SER A 132 -12.81 -10.72 -4.59
C SER A 132 -11.88 -11.84 -4.17
N ILE A 133 -10.93 -12.19 -5.05
CA ILE A 133 -9.76 -13.00 -4.70
C ILE A 133 -8.89 -12.20 -3.74
N TYR A 134 -8.68 -10.93 -4.09
CA TYR A 134 -7.97 -9.93 -3.32
C TYR A 134 -8.45 -8.54 -3.74
N TYR A 135 -8.27 -7.56 -2.87
CA TYR A 135 -8.53 -6.16 -3.19
C TYR A 135 -7.49 -5.27 -2.50
N GLN A 136 -7.26 -4.11 -3.10
CA GLN A 136 -6.45 -3.04 -2.54
C GLN A 136 -7.19 -1.72 -2.66
N ASP A 137 -7.23 -0.96 -1.57
CA ASP A 137 -7.80 0.39 -1.55
C ASP A 137 -6.66 1.40 -1.77
N VAL A 138 -6.92 2.41 -2.61
CA VAL A 138 -6.00 3.51 -2.93
C VAL A 138 -6.70 4.85 -2.77
N ILE A 139 -5.93 5.92 -2.61
CA ILE A 139 -6.50 7.26 -2.43
C ILE A 139 -6.96 7.78 -3.79
N ILE A 140 -8.09 8.49 -3.80
CA ILE A 140 -8.55 9.25 -4.96
C ILE A 140 -8.52 10.73 -4.67
N ASN A 141 -8.26 11.51 -5.71
CA ASN A 141 -8.40 12.95 -5.68
C ASN A 141 -9.73 13.32 -6.34
N GLN A 142 -10.43 14.30 -5.77
CA GLN A 142 -11.66 14.84 -6.32
C GLN A 142 -11.50 16.33 -6.60
N LYS A 143 -11.90 16.73 -7.80
CA LYS A 143 -11.92 18.13 -8.22
C LYS A 143 -13.09 18.35 -9.17
N ASP A 144 -13.95 19.31 -8.84
CA ASP A 144 -15.08 19.73 -9.68
C ASP A 144 -15.96 18.54 -10.14
N ASP A 145 -16.43 17.73 -9.18
CA ASP A 145 -17.20 16.48 -9.37
C ASP A 145 -16.50 15.36 -10.16
N ASN A 146 -15.27 15.58 -10.60
CA ASN A 146 -14.48 14.60 -11.31
C ASN A 146 -13.51 13.91 -10.36
N ILE A 147 -13.41 12.59 -10.52
CA ILE A 147 -12.45 11.76 -9.81
C ILE A 147 -11.20 11.63 -10.68
N TYR A 148 -10.06 11.87 -10.05
CA TYR A 148 -8.75 11.70 -10.64
C TYR A 148 -7.96 10.72 -9.81
N LEU A 149 -7.20 9.89 -10.51
CA LEU A 149 -6.31 8.93 -9.91
C LEU A 149 -4.93 9.19 -10.44
N GLU A 150 -3.99 9.51 -9.56
CA GLU A 150 -2.61 9.74 -10.00
C GLU A 150 -1.97 8.40 -10.41
N PRO A 151 -1.06 8.38 -11.39
CA PRO A 151 -0.41 7.14 -11.83
C PRO A 151 0.25 6.35 -10.69
N ARG A 152 0.84 7.05 -9.71
CA ARG A 152 1.44 6.41 -8.53
C ARG A 152 0.43 5.63 -7.68
N GLU A 153 -0.84 6.05 -7.63
CA GLU A 153 -1.88 5.35 -6.87
C GLU A 153 -2.24 4.02 -7.55
N VAL A 154 -2.36 4.01 -8.88
CA VAL A 154 -2.51 2.76 -9.65
C VAL A 154 -1.31 1.86 -9.42
N TYR A 155 -0.11 2.42 -9.52
CA TYR A 155 1.14 1.67 -9.35
C TYR A 155 1.20 0.96 -8.00
N VAL A 156 1.01 1.71 -6.90
CA VAL A 156 1.00 1.14 -5.54
C VAL A 156 -0.10 0.10 -5.39
N GLY A 157 -1.31 0.41 -5.87
CA GLY A 157 -2.46 -0.48 -5.77
C GLY A 157 -2.23 -1.82 -6.44
N ILE A 158 -1.72 -1.81 -7.68
CA ILE A 158 -1.49 -3.01 -8.47
C ILE A 158 -0.26 -3.78 -7.96
N TYR A 159 0.84 -3.12 -7.61
CA TYR A 159 2.01 -3.83 -7.07
C TYR A 159 1.71 -4.53 -5.76
N LYS A 160 0.86 -3.98 -4.90
CA LYS A 160 0.40 -4.68 -3.70
C LYS A 160 -0.36 -5.97 -4.02
N ILE A 161 -1.18 -5.96 -5.06
CA ILE A 161 -1.87 -7.15 -5.55
C ILE A 161 -0.84 -8.17 -6.06
N LEU A 162 0.12 -7.75 -6.90
CA LEU A 162 1.17 -8.61 -7.46
C LEU A 162 2.06 -9.22 -6.37
N ASN A 163 2.60 -8.40 -5.46
CA ASN A 163 3.39 -8.84 -4.31
C ASN A 163 2.61 -9.84 -3.44
N HIS A 164 1.30 -9.65 -3.26
CA HIS A 164 0.46 -10.62 -2.56
C HIS A 164 0.36 -11.93 -3.34
N TYR A 165 0.19 -11.88 -4.66
CA TYR A 165 0.03 -13.05 -5.51
C TYR A 165 1.31 -13.88 -5.59
N GLU A 166 2.45 -13.24 -5.79
CA GLU A 166 3.77 -13.88 -5.77
C GLU A 166 4.00 -14.61 -4.45
N ALA A 167 3.81 -13.93 -3.31
CA ALA A 167 3.95 -14.56 -2.01
C ALA A 167 3.02 -15.78 -1.86
N LYS A 168 1.80 -15.74 -2.39
CA LYS A 168 0.88 -16.89 -2.38
C LYS A 168 1.34 -18.02 -3.29
N LEU A 169 1.88 -17.73 -4.47
CA LEU A 169 2.41 -18.73 -5.39
C LEU A 169 3.65 -19.41 -4.81
N GLU A 170 4.51 -18.67 -4.11
CA GLU A 170 5.72 -19.17 -3.46
C GLU A 170 5.43 -19.87 -2.11
N ASN A 171 4.18 -19.86 -1.63
CA ASN A 171 3.83 -20.24 -0.25
C ASN A 171 4.60 -19.45 0.81
N GLU A 172 5.03 -18.24 0.47
CA GLU A 172 5.78 -17.36 1.33
C GLU A 172 4.85 -16.61 2.30
N LYS A 173 5.30 -16.39 3.53
CA LYS A 173 4.60 -15.46 4.43
C LYS A 173 4.90 -14.05 3.96
N LEU A 174 3.90 -13.17 3.94
CA LEU A 174 4.10 -11.77 3.54
C LEU A 174 5.28 -11.08 4.27
N MET A 175 5.54 -11.46 5.53
CA MET A 175 6.68 -10.95 6.28
C MET A 175 8.04 -11.31 5.68
N ASP A 176 8.15 -12.50 5.09
CA ASP A 176 9.36 -12.98 4.47
C ASP A 176 9.65 -12.16 3.19
N ALA A 177 8.60 -11.81 2.44
CA ALA A 177 8.69 -10.90 1.30
C ALA A 177 9.20 -9.50 1.71
N PHE A 178 8.75 -8.94 2.84
CA PHE A 178 9.32 -7.69 3.36
C PHE A 178 10.79 -7.83 3.77
N VAL A 179 11.15 -8.96 4.39
CA VAL A 179 12.52 -9.21 4.85
C VAL A 179 13.49 -9.35 3.66
N LYS A 180 13.04 -9.86 2.50
CA LYS A 180 13.84 -9.87 1.26
C LYS A 180 14.28 -8.46 0.81
N ASN A 181 13.57 -7.41 1.26
CA ASN A 181 13.84 -6.02 0.89
C ASN A 181 14.66 -5.25 1.92
N ALA A 182 15.03 -5.92 3.02
CA ALA A 182 15.97 -5.41 3.99
C ALA A 182 17.27 -4.95 3.28
N GLY A 183 17.85 -3.84 3.73
CA GLY A 183 19.08 -3.30 3.17
C GLY A 183 18.91 -2.38 1.95
N LYS A 184 17.71 -2.30 1.35
CA LYS A 184 17.51 -1.48 0.13
C LYS A 184 17.41 0.01 0.45
N LEU A 185 16.73 0.40 1.53
CA LEU A 185 16.39 1.81 1.83
C LEU A 185 17.62 2.72 1.92
N GLU A 186 18.71 2.27 2.54
CA GLU A 186 19.95 3.06 2.69
C GLU A 186 20.61 3.43 1.35
N LYS A 187 20.29 2.68 0.28
CA LYS A 187 20.84 2.84 -1.07
C LYS A 187 19.92 3.63 -1.99
N ARG A 188 18.74 4.03 -1.52
CA ARG A 188 17.77 4.81 -2.27
C ARG A 188 17.77 6.26 -1.82
N THR A 189 17.45 7.16 -2.73
CA THR A 189 17.07 8.53 -2.38
C THR A 189 15.57 8.56 -2.08
N LEU A 190 15.20 8.84 -0.83
CA LEU A 190 13.80 8.95 -0.43
C LEU A 190 13.17 10.26 -0.95
N LEU A 191 12.21 10.15 -1.84
CA LEU A 191 11.37 11.23 -2.33
C LEU A 191 10.24 11.48 -1.32
N ILE A 192 10.20 12.70 -0.78
CA ILE A 192 9.21 13.13 0.20
C ILE A 192 8.43 14.31 -0.39
N GLN A 193 7.11 14.15 -0.53
CA GLN A 193 6.23 15.20 -1.03
C GLN A 193 6.16 16.35 0.00
N LYS A 194 6.33 17.60 -0.46
CA LYS A 194 6.44 18.76 0.43
C LYS A 194 5.15 19.06 1.21
N ASP A 195 4.00 18.89 0.58
CA ASP A 195 2.66 19.12 1.15
C ASP A 195 2.26 18.06 2.19
N LEU A 196 2.94 16.92 2.21
CA LEU A 196 2.76 15.88 3.23
C LEU A 196 3.57 16.15 4.50
N LEU A 197 4.34 17.24 4.59
CA LEU A 197 5.13 17.56 5.78
C LEU A 197 4.28 18.27 6.85
N ASP A 198 4.43 17.82 8.10
CA ASP A 198 3.82 18.51 9.24
C ASP A 198 4.48 19.89 9.46
N LYS A 199 3.73 20.80 10.09
CA LYS A 199 4.17 22.17 10.33
C LYS A 199 5.50 22.18 11.07
N GLY A 200 6.51 22.81 10.48
CA GLY A 200 7.83 22.96 11.07
C GLY A 200 8.76 21.77 10.88
N ILE A 201 8.40 20.78 10.06
CA ILE A 201 9.36 19.82 9.52
C ILE A 201 10.09 20.48 8.35
N THR A 202 11.41 20.64 8.49
CA THR A 202 12.28 21.28 7.49
C THR A 202 13.31 20.29 6.98
N LYS A 203 13.97 20.60 5.85
CA LYS A 203 15.06 19.77 5.32
C LYS A 203 16.15 19.48 6.37
N SER A 204 16.56 20.48 7.16
CA SER A 204 17.54 20.29 8.24
C SER A 204 17.06 19.28 9.29
N LYS A 205 15.82 19.41 9.76
CA LYS A 205 15.23 18.51 10.77
C LYS A 205 15.08 17.08 10.25
N ILE A 206 14.80 16.91 8.95
CA ILE A 206 14.77 15.58 8.33
C ILE A 206 16.18 14.99 8.34
N ALA A 207 17.20 15.74 7.92
CA ALA A 207 18.59 15.27 7.90
C ALA A 207 19.13 14.90 9.30
N GLU A 208 18.66 15.55 10.36
CA GLU A 208 19.00 15.20 11.75
C GLU A 208 18.42 13.84 12.20
N ILE A 209 17.30 13.39 11.60
CA ILE A 209 16.53 12.23 12.06
C ILE A 209 16.67 11.03 11.12
N TYR A 210 16.69 11.30 9.81
CA TYR A 210 16.70 10.32 8.74
C TYR A 210 18.09 10.32 8.09
N PRO A 211 18.93 9.30 8.35
CA PRO A 211 20.34 9.32 8.00
C PRO A 211 20.63 8.98 6.54
N TYR A 212 19.62 8.59 5.76
CA TYR A 212 19.78 8.16 4.36
C TYR A 212 19.51 9.32 3.39
N PRO A 213 19.93 9.21 2.11
CA PRO A 213 19.68 10.24 1.12
C PRO A 213 18.19 10.53 0.96
N PHE A 214 17.81 11.81 0.86
CA PHE A 214 16.42 12.22 0.65
C PHE A 214 16.30 13.52 -0.12
N GLU A 215 15.14 13.73 -0.74
CA GLU A 215 14.78 14.94 -1.46
C GLU A 215 13.34 15.36 -1.14
N LEU A 216 13.11 16.66 -0.97
CA LEU A 216 11.77 17.23 -0.87
C LEU A 216 11.30 17.65 -2.25
N VAL A 217 10.21 17.05 -2.73
CA VAL A 217 9.80 17.12 -4.14
C VAL A 217 8.33 17.46 -4.31
N GLU A 218 7.97 17.85 -5.53
CA GLU A 218 6.57 17.95 -5.97
C GLU A 218 6.03 16.57 -6.40
N PRO A 219 4.71 16.35 -6.37
CA PRO A 219 4.08 15.07 -6.73
C PRO A 219 4.54 14.52 -8.08
N ALA A 220 4.66 15.40 -9.09
CA ALA A 220 5.04 15.02 -10.46
C ALA A 220 6.42 14.34 -10.56
N LYS A 221 7.35 14.64 -9.65
CA LYS A 221 8.67 13.97 -9.63
C LYS A 221 8.56 12.52 -9.14
N ILE A 222 7.69 12.27 -8.15
CA ILE A 222 7.41 10.91 -7.68
C ILE A 222 6.75 10.12 -8.79
N ASP A 223 5.70 10.69 -9.43
CA ASP A 223 5.02 10.03 -10.55
C ASP A 223 6.01 9.66 -11.65
N LYS A 224 6.90 10.58 -12.03
CA LYS A 224 7.95 10.28 -13.02
C LYS A 224 8.86 9.14 -12.57
N ALA A 225 9.42 9.19 -11.35
CA ALA A 225 10.33 8.15 -10.87
C ALA A 225 9.66 6.76 -10.80
N VAL A 226 8.38 6.72 -10.44
CA VAL A 226 7.57 5.50 -10.40
C VAL A 226 7.29 4.98 -11.81
N MET A 227 6.89 5.85 -12.74
CA MET A 227 6.63 5.45 -14.13
C MET A 227 7.91 5.02 -14.86
N ASP A 228 9.05 5.61 -14.53
CA ASP A 228 10.36 5.26 -15.10
C ASP A 228 10.98 4.02 -14.41
N GLN A 229 10.32 3.47 -13.38
CA GLN A 229 10.84 2.37 -12.55
C GLN A 229 12.28 2.64 -12.03
N ASP A 230 12.54 3.87 -11.61
CA ASP A 230 13.91 4.33 -11.30
C ASP A 230 14.40 3.76 -9.96
N GLU A 231 15.28 2.76 -10.05
CA GLU A 231 15.86 2.07 -8.89
C GLU A 231 16.74 2.93 -7.98
N LYS A 232 17.04 4.17 -8.36
CA LYS A 232 17.71 5.13 -7.48
C LYS A 232 16.76 5.64 -6.40
N TYR A 233 15.46 5.62 -6.65
CA TYR A 233 14.48 6.30 -5.83
C TYR A 233 13.60 5.34 -5.02
N ALA A 234 13.17 5.85 -3.88
CA ALA A 234 12.06 5.32 -3.11
C ALA A 234 11.14 6.50 -2.77
N PHE A 235 9.88 6.27 -2.43
CA PHE A 235 8.95 7.35 -2.08
C PHE A 235 8.09 6.99 -0.88
N VAL A 236 7.70 8.02 -0.12
CA VAL A 236 6.71 7.90 0.96
C VAL A 236 5.31 7.95 0.36
N HIS A 237 4.45 7.03 0.75
CA HIS A 237 3.07 6.98 0.30
C HIS A 237 2.11 6.71 1.47
N LEU A 238 0.96 7.36 1.43
CA LEU A 238 -0.10 7.22 2.42
C LEU A 238 -1.04 6.09 2.00
N VAL A 239 -1.23 5.10 2.87
CA VAL A 239 -2.09 3.94 2.59
C VAL A 239 -3.20 3.87 3.61
N PRO A 240 -4.46 3.69 3.19
CA PRO A 240 -5.55 3.46 4.13
C PRO A 240 -5.38 2.15 4.90
N VAL A 241 -5.45 2.24 6.23
CA VAL A 241 -5.38 1.11 7.15
C VAL A 241 -6.73 0.89 7.82
N GLY A 242 -7.32 -0.26 7.52
CA GLY A 242 -8.59 -0.67 8.09
C GLY A 242 -9.79 -0.07 7.36
N THR A 243 -10.97 -0.67 7.59
CA THR A 243 -12.20 -0.35 6.84
C THR A 243 -13.13 0.63 7.57
N ALA A 244 -12.77 1.05 8.78
CA ALA A 244 -13.67 1.82 9.67
C ALA A 244 -13.04 3.09 10.24
N THR A 245 -11.72 3.13 10.34
CA THR A 245 -10.97 4.24 10.93
C THR A 245 -10.22 4.90 9.79
N ASN A 246 -10.39 6.20 9.59
CA ASN A 246 -9.62 7.02 8.63
C ASN A 246 -8.12 7.08 9.03
N MET A 247 -7.50 5.93 9.17
CA MET A 247 -6.13 5.78 9.58
C MET A 247 -5.33 5.59 8.32
N MET A 248 -4.43 6.53 8.05
CA MET A 248 -3.44 6.36 7.01
C MET A 248 -2.15 5.87 7.66
N MET A 249 -1.48 4.92 7.01
CA MET A 249 -0.14 4.49 7.37
C MET A 249 0.82 4.96 6.30
N HIS A 250 1.99 5.39 6.73
CA HIS A 250 3.04 5.76 5.79
C HIS A 250 3.83 4.50 5.44
N GLU A 251 3.93 4.19 4.17
CA GLU A 251 4.76 3.12 3.64
C GLU A 251 5.79 3.73 2.70
N ILE A 252 7.01 3.17 2.70
CA ILE A 252 8.06 3.56 1.77
C ILE A 252 8.19 2.46 0.72
N TYR A 253 8.03 2.86 -0.53
CA TYR A 253 8.07 1.98 -1.70
C TYR A 253 9.33 2.20 -2.51
N ASP A 254 9.93 1.12 -3.02
CA ASP A 254 10.95 1.19 -4.06
C ASP A 254 10.27 1.57 -5.39
N CYS A 255 10.81 2.58 -6.09
CA CYS A 255 10.26 3.02 -7.37
C CYS A 255 10.45 1.98 -8.48
N LYS A 256 11.40 1.04 -8.35
CA LYS A 256 11.69 0.03 -9.37
C LYS A 256 10.58 -1.01 -9.52
N ASP A 257 10.17 -1.57 -8.39
CA ASP A 257 9.35 -2.79 -8.33
C ASP A 257 8.17 -2.67 -7.37
N GLY A 258 7.94 -1.48 -6.79
CA GLY A 258 6.81 -1.23 -5.91
C GLY A 258 6.85 -2.07 -4.64
N GLN A 259 8.01 -2.63 -4.30
CA GLN A 259 8.18 -3.35 -3.06
C GLN A 259 8.26 -2.37 -1.89
N ILE A 260 7.60 -2.74 -0.79
CA ILE A 260 7.65 -1.96 0.43
C ILE A 260 9.00 -2.20 1.11
N LEU A 261 9.74 -1.12 1.34
CA LEU A 261 11.06 -1.12 1.98
C LEU A 261 10.96 -0.98 3.50
N THR A 262 10.02 -0.17 3.97
CA THR A 262 9.71 0.02 5.39
C THR A 262 8.35 0.71 5.51
N SER A 263 7.88 0.89 6.74
CA SER A 263 6.71 1.69 7.05
C SER A 263 6.95 2.53 8.30
N GLY A 264 6.18 3.61 8.45
CA GLY A 264 6.19 4.44 9.64
C GLY A 264 4.78 4.57 10.19
N GLU A 265 4.60 4.04 11.38
CA GLU A 265 3.47 4.37 12.24
C GLU A 265 4.04 5.30 13.30
N ALA A 266 3.53 6.53 13.39
CA ALA A 266 3.79 7.32 14.59
C ALA A 266 3.20 6.54 15.77
N ASN A 267 3.99 6.41 16.85
CA ASN A 267 3.57 5.80 18.11
C ASN A 267 2.52 6.69 18.81
N ASN A 268 1.38 6.89 18.18
CA ASN A 268 0.25 7.60 18.73
C ASN A 268 -0.67 6.53 19.29
N GLY A 269 -0.37 6.09 20.53
CA GLY A 269 -1.10 5.06 21.26
C GLY A 269 -2.58 5.36 21.54
N ALA A 270 -3.19 6.31 20.83
CA ALA A 270 -4.59 6.66 20.89
C ALA A 270 -5.09 7.03 19.48
N PHE A 271 -6.28 6.51 19.13
CA PHE A 271 -6.93 6.62 17.81
C PHE A 271 -7.25 8.07 17.39
N ASP A 272 -7.11 9.04 18.30
CA ASP A 272 -7.44 10.46 18.15
C ASP A 272 -6.30 11.31 17.57
N ARG A 273 -5.11 10.73 17.32
CA ARG A 273 -3.91 11.50 16.93
C ARG A 273 -3.20 11.01 15.67
N TYR A 274 -3.83 10.24 14.79
CA TYR A 274 -3.20 9.91 13.51
C TYR A 274 -3.08 11.18 12.66
N SER A 275 -1.86 11.71 12.58
CA SER A 275 -1.53 12.75 11.63
C SER A 275 -1.23 12.08 10.30
N ASN A 276 -1.96 12.47 9.26
CA ASN A 276 -1.64 12.09 7.88
C ASN A 276 -0.43 12.85 7.32
N LEU A 277 0.18 13.73 8.13
CA LEU A 277 1.38 14.47 7.80
C LEU A 277 2.63 13.83 8.41
N ILE A 278 3.71 13.82 7.63
CA ILE A 278 5.03 13.34 7.99
C ILE A 278 5.60 14.27 9.05
N ASN A 279 5.84 13.73 10.24
CA ASN A 279 6.41 14.43 11.38
C ASN A 279 7.69 13.71 11.86
N LYS A 280 8.30 14.20 12.94
CA LYS A 280 9.54 13.63 13.49
C LYS A 280 9.39 12.16 13.89
N ASP A 281 8.23 11.74 14.36
CA ASP A 281 8.00 10.37 14.84
C ASP A 281 7.82 9.40 13.66
N HIS A 282 7.16 9.84 12.58
CA HIS A 282 7.13 9.09 11.33
C HIS A 282 8.54 8.83 10.79
N LEU A 283 9.38 9.87 10.72
CA LEU A 283 10.77 9.74 10.23
C LEU A 283 11.60 8.78 11.09
N LYS A 284 11.50 8.87 12.42
CA LYS A 284 12.14 7.92 13.34
C LYS A 284 11.62 6.49 13.14
N ALA A 285 10.31 6.34 12.92
CA ALA A 285 9.69 5.04 12.70
C ALA A 285 10.21 4.37 11.43
N TYR A 286 10.40 5.13 10.34
CA TYR A 286 10.98 4.59 9.10
C TYR A 286 12.34 3.92 9.34
N VAL A 287 13.25 4.62 10.01
CA VAL A 287 14.60 4.14 10.32
C VAL A 287 14.55 2.95 11.27
N LYS A 288 13.82 3.08 12.38
CA LYS A 288 13.67 2.02 13.38
C LYS A 288 13.11 0.73 12.79
N ASN A 289 12.08 0.84 11.94
CA ASN A 289 11.44 -0.31 11.31
C ASN A 289 12.34 -0.94 10.24
N TYR A 290 13.09 -0.12 9.50
CA TYR A 290 14.11 -0.59 8.57
C TYR A 290 15.23 -1.37 9.28
N ASP A 291 15.83 -0.83 10.33
CA ASP A 291 16.87 -1.52 11.11
C ASP A 291 16.36 -2.84 11.69
N ARG A 292 15.09 -2.89 12.06
CA ARG A 292 14.44 -4.10 12.56
C ARG A 292 14.31 -5.16 11.46
N LEU A 293 13.93 -4.78 10.24
CA LEU A 293 13.89 -5.67 9.09
C LEU A 293 15.29 -6.22 8.77
N ASN A 294 16.33 -5.39 8.83
CA ASN A 294 17.72 -5.82 8.65
C ASN A 294 18.14 -6.89 9.67
N ARG A 295 17.90 -6.65 10.96
CA ARG A 295 18.17 -7.65 12.01
C ARG A 295 17.39 -8.95 11.82
N TRP A 296 16.22 -8.90 11.20
CA TRP A 296 15.44 -10.11 10.90
C TRP A 296 15.99 -10.87 9.71
N ALA A 297 16.44 -10.17 8.67
CA ALA A 297 17.14 -10.76 7.53
C ALA A 297 18.41 -11.48 7.97
N GLU A 298 19.19 -10.87 8.86
CA GLU A 298 20.41 -11.46 9.42
C GLU A 298 20.15 -12.75 10.20
N LYS A 299 19.08 -12.80 11.01
CA LYS A 299 18.71 -13.99 11.80
C LYS A 299 18.25 -15.20 10.98
N ARG A 300 18.01 -15.00 9.68
CA ARG A 300 17.51 -16.04 8.77
C ARG A 300 18.57 -16.58 7.80
N LYS A 301 19.73 -15.95 7.78
CA LYS A 301 20.92 -16.48 7.11
C LYS A 301 21.58 -17.52 8.02
#